data_AF-A0A926T098-F1
#
_entry.id   AF-A0A926T098-F1
#
_cell.length_a   1.000
_cell.length_b   1.000
_cell.length_c   1.000
_cell.angle_alpha   90.00
_cell.angle_beta   90.00
_cell.angle_gamma   90.00
#
_symmetry.space_group_name_H-M   'P 1'
#
loop_
_entity.id
_entity.type
_entity.pdbx_description
1 polymer ?
#
loop_
_entity_poly.entity_id
_entity_poly.type
_entity_poly.pdbx_seq_one_letter_code
_entity_poly.pdbx_strand_id
1 'polypeptide(L)' 'MGDAHQKLLYRLDGHNESVLSVGFSLDGENLCSGSADGTIKMWGVR' A
#
# COMPACT_ATOMS: atom_id res chain seq x y z
N MET A 1 -19.14 -24.06 -4.17
CA MET A 1 -17.94 -23.38 -3.64
C MET A 1 -17.29 -22.62 -4.80
N GLY A 2 -17.43 -21.30 -4.84
CA GLY A 2 -16.75 -20.48 -5.85
C GLY A 2 -15.34 -20.15 -5.36
N ASP A 3 -14.34 -20.41 -6.19
CA ASP A 3 -12.94 -20.16 -5.91
C ASP A 3 -12.66 -18.64 -6.06
N ALA A 4 -12.53 -17.93 -4.94
CA ALA A 4 -12.17 -16.53 -4.95
C ALA A 4 -10.65 -16.42 -5.13
N HIS A 5 -10.19 -16.41 -6.39
CA HIS A 5 -8.79 -16.15 -6.68
C HIS A 5 -8.45 -14.70 -6.33
N GLN A 6 -7.49 -14.50 -5.42
CA GLN A 6 -6.93 -13.18 -5.14
C GLN A 6 -6.29 -12.62 -6.42
N LYS A 7 -6.88 -11.55 -6.96
CA LYS A 7 -6.36 -10.82 -8.11
C LYS A 7 -5.52 -9.65 -7.59
N LEU A 8 -4.25 -9.60 -7.97
CA LEU A 8 -3.42 -8.40 -7.78
C LEU A 8 -4.03 -7.24 -8.60
N LEU A 9 -4.43 -6.17 -7.92
CA LEU A 9 -5.02 -4.99 -8.56
C LEU A 9 -3.98 -3.90 -8.83
N TYR A 10 -3.15 -3.60 -7.83
CA TYR A 10 -2.18 -2.51 -7.87
C TYR A 10 -0.87 -2.91 -7.23
N ARG A 11 0.21 -2.27 -7.70
CA ARG A 11 1.56 -2.37 -7.13
C ARG A 11 2.08 -0.94 -6.96
N LEU A 12 2.48 -0.60 -5.74
CA LEU A 12 2.99 0.72 -5.37
C LEU A 12 4.52 0.68 -5.32
N ASP A 13 5.16 0.90 -6.46
CA ASP A 13 6.62 0.94 -6.56
C ASP A 13 7.12 2.34 -6.20
N GLY A 14 8.03 2.44 -5.22
CA GLY A 14 8.66 3.71 -4.91
C GLY A 14 9.49 3.75 -3.63
N HIS A 15 9.31 2.79 -2.72
CA HIS A 15 10.26 2.57 -1.64
C HIS A 15 11.47 1.79 -2.15
N ASN A 16 12.66 2.20 -1.70
CA ASN A 16 13.92 1.55 -2.11
C ASN A 16 14.33 0.43 -1.13
N GLU A 17 13.65 0.32 0.00
CA GLU A 17 13.90 -0.67 1.05
C GLU A 17 12.57 -1.21 1.61
N SER A 18 12.68 -2.22 2.48
CA SER A 18 11.54 -2.90 3.12
C SER A 18 10.50 -1.94 3.69
N VAL A 19 9.23 -2.12 3.29
CA VAL A 19 8.08 -1.45 3.92
C VAL A 19 7.82 -2.12 5.27
N LEU A 20 7.85 -1.33 6.33
CA LEU A 20 7.73 -1.82 7.71
C LEU A 20 6.33 -1.61 8.30
N SER A 21 5.57 -0.66 7.74
CA SER A 21 4.22 -0.34 8.22
C SER A 21 3.36 0.25 7.09
N VAL A 22 2.05 -0.01 7.16
CA VAL A 22 1.03 0.56 6.27
C VAL A 22 -0.17 1.04 7.09
N GLY A 23 -0.80 2.13 6.64
CA GLY A 23 -2.01 2.67 7.23
C GLY A 23 -2.95 3.21 6.16
N PHE A 24 -4.26 3.04 6.37
CA PHE A 24 -5.30 3.54 5.46
C PHE A 24 -6.03 4.71 6.12
N SER A 25 -6.42 5.70 5.32
CA SER A 25 -7.42 6.68 5.76
C SER A 25 -8.79 6.02 5.91
N LEU A 26 -9.61 6.53 6.83
CA LEU A 26 -10.94 5.96 7.10
C LEU A 26 -11.89 6.08 5.91
N ASP A 27 -11.69 7.10 5.08
CA ASP A 27 -12.43 7.35 3.83
C ASP A 27 -11.95 6.45 2.66
N GLY A 28 -10.86 5.70 2.84
CA GLY A 28 -10.30 4.83 1.82
C GLY A 28 -9.63 5.56 0.64
N GLU A 29 -9.50 6.89 0.69
CA GLU A 29 -8.92 7.67 -0.41
C GLU A 29 -7.38 7.66 -0.42
N ASN A 30 -6.77 7.41 0.74
CA ASN A 30 -5.32 7.47 0.90
C ASN A 30 -4.75 6.25 1.65
N LEU A 31 -3.54 5.86 1.24
CA LEU A 31 -2.69 4.91 1.96
C LEU A 31 -1.36 5.59 2.30
N CYS A 32 -0.87 5.39 3.52
CA CYS A 32 0.48 5.75 3.93
C CYS A 32 1.31 4.49 4.13
N SER A 33 2.56 4.51 3.65
CA SER A 33 3.55 3.46 3.89
C SER A 33 4.82 4.05 4.48
N GLY A 34 5.38 3.38 5.49
CA GLY A 34 6.68 3.70 6.07
C GLY A 34 7.71 2.62 5.75
N SER A 35 8.93 3.01 5.38
CA SER A 35 9.99 2.08 4.95
C SER A 35 11.30 2.30 5.71
N ALA A 36 12.14 1.27 5.71
CA ALA A 36 13.52 1.35 6.14
C ALA A 36 14.38 2.31 5.29
N ASP A 37 13.89 2.78 4.14
CA ASP A 37 14.56 3.81 3.32
C ASP A 37 14.53 5.21 3.95
N GLY A 38 13.95 5.35 5.14
CA GLY A 38 13.86 6.60 5.88
C GLY A 38 12.72 7.50 5.42
N THR A 39 11.81 7.01 4.58
CA THR A 39 10.69 7.81 4.04
C THR A 39 9.33 7.26 4.45
N ILE A 40 8.37 8.19 4.51
CA ILE A 40 6.94 7.91 4.49
C ILE A 40 6.42 8.37 3.13
N LYS A 41 5.65 7.52 2.45
CA LYS A 41 4.98 7.85 1.19
C LYS A 41 3.47 7.77 1.36
N MET A 42 2.78 8.70 0.72
CA MET A 42 1.32 8.76 0.67
C MET A 42 0.87 8.46 -0.77
N TRP A 43 -0.14 7.62 -0.90
CA TRP A 43 -0.65 7.13 -2.17
C TRP A 43 -2.14 7.40 -2.23
N GLY A 44 -2.60 8.04 -3.30
CA GLY A 44 -4.03 8.08 -3.62
C GLY A 44 -4.46 6.71 -4.15
N VAL A 45 -5.54 6.14 -3.60
CA VAL A 45 -6.02 4.77 -3.93
C VAL A 45 -7.23 4.74 -4.88
N ARG A 46 -7.49 5.85 -5.58
CA ARG A 46 -8.58 5.97 -6.57
C ARG A 46 -8.31 5.18 -7.85
#